data_AF-A0A939BFC1-F1
#
_entry.id   AF-A0A939BFC1-F1
#
_cell.length_a   1.000
_cell.length_b   1.000
_cell.length_c   1.000
_cell.angle_alpha   90.00
_cell.angle_beta   90.00
_cell.angle_gamma   90.00
#
_symmetry.space_group_name_H-M   'P 1'
#
loop_
_entity.id
_entity.type
_entity.pdbx_description
1 polymer ?
#
loop_
_entity_poly.entity_id
_entity_poly.type
_entity_poly.pdbx_seq_one_letter_code
_entity_poly.pdbx_strand_id
1 'polypeptide(L)'
;MRNCPACGTPNLDSDFYCQHCGSSLFASPQSAVNGQRADWKQTFRRYVGSPLFLAAAIVYALSVLISVGIQMYNWVLMPDAMAQTVYQISRSLGMTDLSSWIVNNTEMANAVALVINLATMLPQFLIVSGLLAFYVSCKRKGDQIKTGGLSILNVIIIVLMSFTILALALLLFVFLLMLIVIAVEEDVWPFMIAIVAVLIGLSATLFYQIALLRTISAIRHAAATGVRSGSVSMFVIVWNFILASCLTIIVLALTLQGYYQLEFFSLSSAIISVLSIVFYVLIALVLLSYRNHVEPVLQKPAPRFAMQPQYPQPMQPQYPQPMQPQYPQPMQPQYQQPMQPQYPQPVQPQYQQPVQSQYQYQYQQPAQPQYPQQDREVIDVDPSQLRPDQESMQ
;
A
#
# COMPACT_ATOMS: atom_id res chain seq x y z
N MET A 1 26.65 -41.76 18.20
CA MET A 1 25.48 -42.40 17.53
C MET A 1 24.49 -41.30 17.19
N ARG A 2 24.00 -41.27 15.95
CA ARG A 2 22.98 -40.30 15.49
C ARG A 2 21.69 -41.02 15.16
N ASN A 3 20.57 -40.46 15.56
CA ASN A 3 19.27 -41.00 15.17
C ASN A 3 18.91 -40.49 13.78
N CYS A 4 18.41 -41.40 12.94
CA CYS A 4 17.93 -41.06 11.61
C CYS A 4 16.73 -40.10 11.70
N PRO A 5 16.72 -38.96 10.98
CA PRO A 5 15.61 -38.01 11.03
C PRO A 5 14.34 -38.51 10.34
N ALA A 6 14.44 -39.53 9.47
CA ALA A 6 13.30 -40.09 8.75
C ALA A 6 12.58 -41.21 9.53
N CYS A 7 13.34 -42.12 10.15
CA CYS A 7 12.78 -43.31 10.80
C CYS A 7 13.16 -43.48 12.28
N GLY A 8 13.97 -42.58 12.84
CA GLY A 8 14.36 -42.59 14.25
C GLY A 8 15.41 -43.63 14.66
N THR A 9 15.84 -44.51 13.75
CA THR A 9 16.80 -45.59 14.05
C THR A 9 18.19 -45.03 14.38
N PRO A 10 18.88 -45.51 15.44
CA PRO A 10 20.24 -45.11 15.74
C PRO A 10 21.22 -45.65 14.70
N ASN A 11 22.13 -44.80 14.23
CA ASN A 11 23.20 -45.13 13.28
C ASN A 11 24.57 -44.68 13.85
N LEU A 12 25.66 -45.21 13.29
CA LEU A 12 27.02 -44.85 13.69
C LEU A 12 27.36 -43.43 13.22
N ASP A 13 28.27 -42.74 13.91
CA ASP A 13 28.61 -41.35 13.58
C ASP A 13 29.37 -41.22 12.25
N SER A 14 29.91 -42.32 11.73
CA SER A 14 30.58 -42.45 10.43
C SER A 14 29.63 -42.69 9.26
N ASP A 15 28.35 -43.01 9.51
CA ASP A 15 27.42 -43.37 8.45
C ASP A 15 26.87 -42.11 7.74
N PHE A 16 26.93 -42.10 6.41
CA PHE A 16 26.35 -41.02 5.59
C PHE A 16 24.85 -41.21 5.32
N TYR A 17 24.40 -42.45 5.29
CA TYR A 17 23.02 -42.84 5.00
C TYR A 17 22.52 -43.80 6.09
N CYS A 18 21.21 -43.75 6.37
CA CYS A 18 20.59 -44.62 7.34
C CYS A 18 20.59 -46.06 6.82
N GLN A 19 21.16 -46.98 7.58
CA GLN A 19 21.24 -48.39 7.18
C GLN A 19 19.86 -49.07 7.11
N HIS A 20 18.84 -48.53 7.79
CA HIS A 20 17.50 -49.10 7.80
C HIS A 20 16.59 -48.57 6.68
N CYS A 21 16.64 -47.27 6.37
CA CYS A 21 15.71 -46.65 5.42
C CYS A 21 16.37 -45.95 4.22
N GLY A 22 17.71 -45.93 4.17
CA GLY A 22 18.48 -45.31 3.09
C GLY A 22 18.50 -43.77 3.07
N SER A 23 17.79 -43.08 3.98
CA SER A 23 17.77 -41.61 4.01
C SER A 23 19.13 -41.03 4.44
N SER A 24 19.56 -39.87 3.91
CA SER A 24 20.80 -39.24 4.37
C SER A 24 20.74 -38.88 5.86
N LEU A 25 21.79 -39.26 6.61
CA LEU A 25 21.94 -38.93 8.04
C LEU A 25 22.51 -37.53 8.25
N PHE A 26 23.23 -37.04 7.26
CA PHE A 26 23.48 -35.61 7.11
C PHE A 26 22.15 -34.97 6.77
N ALA A 27 21.76 -33.96 7.55
CA ALA A 27 20.54 -33.19 7.32
C ALA A 27 20.51 -32.84 5.83
N SER A 28 19.60 -33.49 5.09
CA SER A 28 19.28 -33.02 3.76
C SER A 28 18.92 -31.55 3.91
N PRO A 29 19.20 -30.69 2.92
CA PRO A 29 18.73 -29.31 2.95
C PRO A 29 17.24 -29.24 3.33
N GLN A 30 16.44 -30.25 2.96
CA GLN A 30 15.02 -30.37 3.27
C GLN A 30 14.71 -30.57 4.77
N SER A 31 15.51 -31.31 5.54
CA SER A 31 15.25 -31.52 6.98
C SER A 31 15.58 -30.26 7.81
N ALA A 32 16.66 -29.55 7.47
CA ALA A 32 16.97 -28.24 8.05
C ALA A 32 15.94 -27.17 7.62
N VAL A 33 15.50 -27.20 6.36
CA VAL A 33 14.43 -26.33 5.84
C VAL A 33 13.09 -26.60 6.52
N ASN A 34 12.77 -27.85 6.86
CA ASN A 34 11.53 -28.20 7.58
C ASN A 34 11.56 -27.75 9.05
N GLY A 35 12.70 -27.88 9.75
CA GLY A 35 12.90 -27.30 11.08
C GLY A 35 12.80 -25.77 11.09
N GLN A 36 13.46 -25.10 10.14
CA GLN A 36 13.32 -23.64 9.95
C GLN A 36 11.90 -23.23 9.52
N ARG A 37 11.17 -24.08 8.78
CA ARG A 37 9.77 -23.83 8.38
C ARG A 37 8.81 -23.85 9.56
N ALA A 38 9.02 -24.74 10.53
CA ALA A 38 8.23 -24.76 11.75
C ALA A 38 8.55 -23.53 12.63
N ASP A 39 9.83 -23.15 12.68
CA ASP A 39 10.34 -22.05 13.52
C ASP A 39 9.86 -20.66 13.10
N TRP A 40 9.84 -20.34 11.79
CA TRP A 40 9.38 -19.02 11.35
C TRP A 40 7.88 -18.81 11.60
N LYS A 41 7.04 -19.86 11.45
CA LYS A 41 5.59 -19.73 11.67
C LYS A 41 5.31 -19.41 13.14
N GLN A 42 6.01 -20.08 14.06
CA GLN A 42 5.85 -19.83 15.49
C GLN A 42 6.34 -18.42 15.87
N THR A 43 7.49 -18.02 15.33
CA THR A 43 8.03 -16.66 15.51
C THR A 43 7.07 -15.60 14.95
N PHE A 44 6.58 -15.78 13.72
CA PHE A 44 5.62 -14.88 13.09
C PHE A 44 4.36 -14.71 13.95
N ARG A 45 3.77 -15.82 14.42
CA ARG A 45 2.58 -15.78 15.28
C ARG A 45 2.84 -15.10 16.63
N ARG A 46 4.02 -15.30 17.21
CA ARG A 46 4.39 -14.71 18.50
C ARG A 46 4.44 -13.17 18.42
N TYR A 47 5.00 -12.62 17.34
CA TYR A 47 5.20 -11.18 17.21
C TYR A 47 4.02 -10.46 16.52
N VAL A 48 3.47 -11.04 15.45
CA VAL A 48 2.34 -10.46 14.71
C VAL A 48 1.01 -10.73 15.42
N GLY A 49 0.87 -11.89 16.05
CA GLY A 49 -0.27 -12.21 16.93
C GLY A 49 -0.06 -11.77 18.39
N SER A 50 0.90 -10.88 18.64
CA SER A 50 1.21 -10.38 19.98
C SER A 50 0.05 -9.58 20.59
N PRO A 51 -0.04 -9.48 21.92
CA PRO A 51 -1.01 -8.61 22.59
C PRO A 51 -0.84 -7.14 22.20
N LEU A 52 0.36 -6.71 21.78
CA LEU A 52 0.60 -5.34 21.30
C LEU A 52 -0.16 -5.03 20.02
N PHE A 53 -0.20 -5.96 19.06
CA PHE A 53 -0.98 -5.76 17.83
C PHE A 53 -2.48 -5.74 18.12
N LEU A 54 -2.96 -6.58 19.03
CA LEU A 54 -4.35 -6.53 19.48
C LEU A 54 -4.67 -5.20 20.17
N ALA A 55 -3.79 -4.71 21.05
CA ALA A 55 -3.96 -3.42 21.70
C ALA A 55 -4.05 -2.29 20.67
N ALA A 56 -3.17 -2.28 19.66
CA ALA A 56 -3.23 -1.30 18.58
C ALA A 56 -4.58 -1.36 17.83
N ALA A 57 -5.05 -2.56 17.47
CA ALA A 57 -6.32 -2.73 16.77
C ALA A 57 -7.53 -2.28 17.63
N ILE A 58 -7.53 -2.57 18.93
CA ILE A 58 -8.58 -2.14 19.86
C ILE A 58 -8.56 -0.62 20.06
N VAL A 59 -7.39 -0.02 20.25
CA VAL A 59 -7.25 1.44 20.40
C VAL A 59 -7.77 2.15 19.16
N TYR A 60 -7.43 1.66 17.96
CA TYR A 60 -7.96 2.22 16.72
C TYR A 60 -9.47 2.02 16.57
N ALA A 61 -10.00 0.86 16.94
CA ALA A 61 -11.44 0.62 16.95
C ALA A 61 -12.17 1.59 17.89
N LEU A 62 -11.63 1.82 19.09
CA LEU A 62 -12.16 2.78 20.06
C LEU A 62 -12.10 4.21 19.52
N SER A 63 -11.00 4.61 18.87
CA SER A 63 -10.92 5.96 18.27
C SER A 63 -11.97 6.17 17.18
N VAL A 64 -12.23 5.15 16.36
CA VAL A 64 -13.26 5.23 15.31
C VAL A 64 -14.66 5.32 15.93
N LEU A 65 -14.97 4.47 16.93
CA LEU A 65 -16.28 4.50 17.61
C LEU A 65 -16.55 5.83 18.33
N ILE A 66 -15.54 6.36 19.03
CA ILE A 66 -15.63 7.66 19.70
C ILE A 66 -15.79 8.78 18.67
N SER A 67 -15.07 8.72 17.55
CA SER A 67 -15.23 9.68 16.45
C SER A 67 -16.65 9.68 15.89
N VAL A 68 -17.25 8.51 15.68
CA VAL A 68 -18.65 8.39 15.25
C VAL A 68 -19.59 9.01 16.28
N GLY A 69 -19.41 8.68 17.56
CA GLY A 69 -20.23 9.22 18.65
C GLY A 69 -20.15 10.74 18.73
N ILE A 70 -18.95 11.31 18.59
CA ILE A 70 -18.75 12.77 18.59
C ILE A 70 -19.38 13.42 17.37
N GLN A 71 -19.25 12.83 16.18
CA GLN A 71 -19.89 13.40 14.98
C GLN A 71 -21.41 13.36 15.08
N MET A 72 -21.99 12.28 15.62
CA MET A 72 -23.43 12.21 15.89
C MET A 72 -23.87 13.23 16.95
N TYR A 73 -23.11 13.36 18.04
CA TYR A 73 -23.37 14.34 19.10
C TYR A 73 -23.37 15.77 18.56
N ASN A 74 -22.35 16.12 17.76
CA ASN A 74 -22.21 17.45 17.15
C ASN A 74 -23.38 17.76 16.22
N TRP A 75 -23.81 16.77 15.43
CA TRP A 75 -24.94 16.92 14.52
C TRP A 75 -26.26 17.15 15.27
N VAL A 76 -26.49 16.43 16.38
CA VAL A 76 -27.74 16.56 17.16
C VAL A 76 -27.79 17.87 17.96
N LEU A 77 -26.68 18.29 18.57
CA LEU A 77 -26.69 19.42 19.51
C LEU A 77 -26.30 20.75 18.87
N MET A 78 -25.63 20.72 17.72
CA MET A 78 -25.18 21.92 17.02
C MET A 78 -25.45 21.81 15.51
N PRO A 79 -26.72 21.68 15.08
CA PRO A 79 -27.06 21.60 13.67
C PRO A 79 -26.55 22.81 12.87
N ASP A 80 -26.43 23.98 13.51
CA ASP A 80 -26.04 25.22 12.83
C ASP A 80 -24.53 25.50 12.83
N ALA A 81 -23.70 24.69 13.50
CA ALA A 81 -22.27 24.99 13.63
C ALA A 81 -21.53 25.02 12.27
N MET A 82 -21.90 24.13 11.35
CA MET A 82 -21.36 24.15 9.98
C MET A 82 -21.85 25.38 9.21
N ALA A 83 -23.15 25.69 9.29
CA ALA A 83 -23.71 26.87 8.64
C ALA A 83 -23.03 28.16 9.13
N GLN A 84 -22.76 28.27 10.44
CA GLN A 84 -22.02 29.40 10.99
C GLN A 84 -20.57 29.44 10.51
N THR A 85 -19.87 28.31 10.47
CA THR A 85 -18.48 28.27 9.99
C THR A 85 -18.40 28.71 8.53
N VAL A 86 -19.27 28.17 7.67
CA VAL A 86 -19.28 28.54 6.25
C VAL A 86 -19.79 29.96 6.05
N TYR A 87 -20.72 30.44 6.88
CA TYR A 87 -21.13 31.85 6.90
C TYR A 87 -19.97 32.79 7.23
N GLN A 88 -19.15 32.46 8.24
CA GLN A 88 -17.98 33.26 8.59
C GLN A 88 -16.92 33.24 7.47
N ILE A 89 -16.68 32.08 6.86
CA ILE A 89 -15.73 31.94 5.75
C ILE A 89 -16.22 32.73 4.53
N SER A 90 -17.47 32.54 4.11
CA SER A 90 -18.05 33.25 2.97
C SER A 90 -18.06 34.76 3.19
N ARG A 91 -18.34 35.22 4.42
CA ARG A 91 -18.23 36.63 4.78
C ARG A 91 -16.79 37.14 4.74
N SER A 92 -15.82 36.35 5.20
CA SER A 92 -14.39 36.72 5.11
C SER A 92 -13.89 36.77 3.67
N LEU A 93 -14.51 36.03 2.76
CA LEU A 93 -14.24 36.04 1.32
C LEU A 93 -15.07 37.07 0.55
N GLY A 94 -15.87 37.90 1.23
CA GLY A 94 -16.74 38.89 0.59
C GLY A 94 -17.91 38.30 -0.21
N MET A 95 -18.15 36.99 -0.12
CA MET A 95 -19.19 36.29 -0.90
C MET A 95 -20.55 36.34 -0.18
N THR A 96 -21.18 37.52 -0.17
CA THR A 96 -22.48 37.74 0.50
C THR A 96 -23.62 36.93 -0.11
N ASP A 97 -23.55 36.63 -1.41
CA ASP A 97 -24.60 35.85 -2.09
C ASP A 97 -24.52 34.36 -1.72
N LEU A 98 -23.29 33.83 -1.59
CA LEU A 98 -23.06 32.46 -1.14
C LEU A 98 -23.49 32.30 0.32
N SER A 99 -23.16 33.26 1.18
CA SER A 99 -23.55 33.22 2.59
C SER A 99 -25.08 33.19 2.74
N SER A 100 -25.77 34.01 1.96
CA SER A 100 -27.23 34.07 1.91
C SER A 100 -27.85 32.76 1.38
N TRP A 101 -27.28 32.20 0.30
CA TRP A 101 -27.73 30.91 -0.24
C TRP A 101 -27.58 29.78 0.77
N ILE A 102 -26.46 29.73 1.51
CA ILE A 102 -26.20 28.67 2.50
C ILE A 102 -27.17 28.78 3.67
N VAL A 103 -27.39 29.98 4.21
CA VAL A 103 -28.36 30.20 5.29
C VAL A 103 -29.75 29.73 4.84
N ASN A 104 -30.16 30.09 3.62
CA ASN A 104 -31.46 29.70 3.07
C ASN A 104 -31.60 28.19 2.78
N ASN A 105 -30.48 27.46 2.63
CA ASN A 105 -30.46 26.02 2.32
C ASN A 105 -29.76 25.19 3.42
N THR A 106 -29.75 25.68 4.65
CA THR A 106 -28.97 25.08 5.75
C THR A 106 -29.38 23.64 6.02
N GLU A 107 -30.67 23.32 5.95
CA GLU A 107 -31.16 21.94 6.15
C GLU A 107 -30.62 20.97 5.10
N MET A 108 -30.62 21.37 3.81
CA MET A 108 -30.06 20.56 2.73
C MET A 108 -28.54 20.42 2.86
N ALA A 109 -27.84 21.51 3.20
CA ALA A 109 -26.40 21.50 3.39
C ALA A 109 -25.99 20.56 4.54
N ASN A 110 -26.73 20.59 5.65
CA ASN A 110 -26.50 19.72 6.81
C ASN A 110 -26.78 18.25 6.49
N ALA A 111 -27.82 17.95 5.71
CA ALA A 111 -28.11 16.60 5.26
C ALA A 111 -26.99 16.04 4.36
N VAL A 112 -26.49 16.85 3.41
CA VAL A 112 -25.36 16.47 2.54
C VAL A 112 -24.08 16.26 3.36
N ALA A 113 -23.77 17.16 4.30
CA ALA A 113 -22.61 17.05 5.16
C ALA A 113 -22.62 15.76 6.00
N LEU A 114 -23.80 15.37 6.52
CA LEU A 114 -23.96 14.11 7.25
C LEU A 114 -23.61 12.90 6.36
N VAL A 115 -24.14 12.86 5.13
CA VAL A 115 -23.86 11.77 4.18
C VAL A 115 -22.37 11.69 3.86
N ILE A 116 -21.72 12.84 3.63
CA ILE A 116 -20.27 12.89 3.36
C ILE A 116 -19.48 12.41 4.59
N ASN A 117 -19.83 12.86 5.79
CA ASN A 117 -19.17 12.43 7.02
C ASN A 117 -19.31 10.93 7.25
N LEU A 118 -20.49 10.36 7.04
CA LEU A 118 -20.70 8.91 7.12
C LEU A 118 -19.89 8.15 6.05
N ALA A 119 -19.85 8.67 4.82
CA ALA A 119 -19.08 8.06 3.74
C ALA A 119 -17.57 8.05 4.03
N THR A 120 -17.03 9.12 4.64
CA THR A 120 -15.61 9.20 5.01
C THR A 120 -15.21 8.29 6.17
N MET A 121 -16.17 7.83 6.98
CA MET A 121 -15.94 6.87 8.06
C MET A 121 -15.84 5.42 7.56
N LEU A 122 -16.45 5.10 6.42
CA LEU A 122 -16.51 3.72 5.90
C LEU A 122 -15.11 3.07 5.73
N PRO A 123 -14.09 3.75 5.19
CA PRO A 123 -12.73 3.21 5.14
C PRO A 123 -12.15 2.88 6.51
N GLN A 124 -12.47 3.66 7.55
CA GLN A 124 -11.94 3.45 8.91
C GLN A 124 -12.47 2.16 9.52
N PHE A 125 -13.79 1.91 9.38
CA PHE A 125 -14.39 0.64 9.81
C PHE A 125 -13.80 -0.56 9.06
N LEU A 126 -13.56 -0.41 7.76
CA LEU A 126 -12.95 -1.47 6.97
C LEU A 126 -11.50 -1.74 7.41
N ILE A 127 -10.73 -0.71 7.78
CA ILE A 127 -9.38 -0.87 8.34
C ILE A 127 -9.44 -1.62 9.67
N VAL A 128 -10.35 -1.24 10.58
CA VAL A 128 -10.56 -1.96 11.87
C VAL A 128 -10.87 -3.43 11.60
N SER A 129 -11.81 -3.70 10.69
CA SER A 129 -12.19 -5.07 10.33
C SER A 129 -11.02 -5.86 9.75
N GLY A 130 -10.20 -5.24 8.89
CA GLY A 130 -8.99 -5.86 8.32
C GLY A 130 -7.92 -6.19 9.36
N LEU A 131 -7.66 -5.29 10.31
CA LEU A 131 -6.72 -5.50 11.41
C LEU A 131 -7.17 -6.64 12.34
N LEU A 132 -8.45 -6.64 12.74
CA LEU A 132 -9.01 -7.68 13.61
C LEU A 132 -9.08 -9.04 12.91
N ALA A 133 -9.50 -9.09 11.65
CA ALA A 133 -9.53 -10.33 10.87
C ALA A 133 -8.12 -10.92 10.70
N PHE A 134 -7.11 -10.07 10.53
CA PHE A 134 -5.72 -10.49 10.46
C PHE A 134 -5.21 -11.02 11.82
N TYR A 135 -5.52 -10.34 12.93
CA TYR A 135 -5.18 -10.81 14.27
C TYR A 135 -5.77 -12.21 14.54
N VAL A 136 -7.07 -12.38 14.29
CA VAL A 136 -7.76 -13.67 14.48
C VAL A 136 -7.12 -14.77 13.61
N SER A 137 -6.71 -14.43 12.39
CA SER A 137 -6.03 -15.36 11.49
C SER A 137 -4.67 -15.81 12.02
N CYS A 138 -3.94 -14.94 12.73
CA CYS A 138 -2.66 -15.29 13.36
C CYS A 138 -2.82 -16.18 14.60
N LYS A 139 -3.94 -16.04 15.33
CA LYS A 139 -4.21 -16.80 16.56
C LYS A 139 -4.77 -18.20 16.32
N ARG A 140 -5.42 -18.45 15.18
CA ARG A 140 -5.94 -19.79 14.85
C ARG A 140 -4.81 -20.80 14.67
N LYS A 141 -4.94 -21.95 15.35
CA LYS A 141 -4.08 -23.11 15.15
C LYS A 141 -4.46 -23.76 13.82
N GLY A 142 -3.67 -23.50 12.77
CA GLY A 142 -3.81 -24.12 11.47
C GLY A 142 -2.47 -24.10 10.74
N ASP A 143 -2.33 -24.81 9.63
CA ASP A 143 -1.03 -24.88 8.95
C ASP A 143 -0.80 -23.67 8.01
N GLN A 144 -1.89 -23.00 7.60
CA GLN A 144 -1.85 -21.80 6.76
C GLN A 144 -2.35 -20.56 7.51
N ILE A 145 -1.63 -19.45 7.39
CA ILE A 145 -2.04 -18.15 7.91
C ILE A 145 -2.92 -17.49 6.85
N LYS A 146 -4.21 -17.29 7.15
CA LYS A 146 -5.12 -16.61 6.22
C LYS A 146 -4.73 -15.13 6.13
N THR A 147 -4.57 -14.63 4.90
CA THR A 147 -4.15 -13.25 4.62
C THR A 147 -5.30 -12.34 4.17
N GLY A 148 -6.54 -12.76 4.42
CA GLY A 148 -7.75 -12.03 4.03
C GLY A 148 -7.77 -10.60 4.57
N GLY A 149 -7.48 -10.40 5.86
CA GLY A 149 -7.43 -9.08 6.48
C GLY A 149 -6.41 -8.13 5.85
N LEU A 150 -5.21 -8.63 5.51
CA LEU A 150 -4.18 -7.84 4.81
C LEU A 150 -4.57 -7.51 3.37
N SER A 151 -5.33 -8.39 2.71
CA SER A 151 -5.83 -8.12 1.36
C SER A 151 -6.90 -7.03 1.37
N ILE A 152 -7.79 -7.05 2.36
CA ILE A 152 -8.76 -5.97 2.60
C ILE A 152 -8.02 -4.64 2.82
N LEU A 153 -7.00 -4.62 3.69
CA LEU A 153 -6.19 -3.42 3.94
C LEU A 153 -5.51 -2.88 2.68
N ASN A 154 -4.93 -3.75 1.84
CA ASN A 154 -4.32 -3.33 0.59
C ASN A 154 -5.32 -2.65 -0.35
N VAL A 155 -6.52 -3.21 -0.50
CA VAL A 155 -7.55 -2.63 -1.38
C VAL A 155 -7.98 -1.27 -0.85
N ILE A 156 -8.21 -1.12 0.46
CA ILE A 156 -8.61 0.16 1.06
C ILE A 156 -7.53 1.23 0.86
N ILE A 157 -6.26 0.89 1.04
CA ILE A 157 -5.16 1.85 0.84
C ILE A 157 -5.10 2.31 -0.61
N ILE A 158 -5.31 1.42 -1.58
CA ILE A 158 -5.37 1.80 -3.01
C ILE A 158 -6.54 2.76 -3.28
N VAL A 159 -7.70 2.51 -2.67
CA VAL A 159 -8.86 3.40 -2.77
C VAL A 159 -8.55 4.78 -2.17
N LEU A 160 -7.98 4.83 -0.96
CA LEU A 160 -7.58 6.08 -0.29
C LEU A 160 -6.52 6.86 -1.07
N MET A 161 -5.55 6.16 -1.68
CA MET A 161 -4.57 6.76 -2.58
C MET A 161 -5.24 7.41 -3.78
N SER A 162 -6.22 6.74 -4.38
CA SER A 162 -6.93 7.28 -5.55
C SER A 162 -7.65 8.59 -5.21
N PHE A 163 -8.31 8.65 -4.04
CA PHE A 163 -8.92 9.89 -3.55
C PHE A 163 -7.89 10.98 -3.24
N THR A 164 -6.73 10.61 -2.68
CA THR A 164 -5.66 11.57 -2.36
C THR A 164 -5.05 12.17 -3.63
N ILE A 165 -4.87 11.35 -4.68
CA ILE A 165 -4.41 11.81 -6.00
C ILE A 165 -5.43 12.77 -6.62
N LEU A 166 -6.72 12.43 -6.58
CA LEU A 166 -7.78 13.28 -7.09
C LEU A 166 -7.82 14.63 -6.34
N ALA A 167 -7.73 14.60 -5.01
CA ALA A 167 -7.69 15.81 -4.19
C ALA A 167 -6.47 16.69 -4.52
N LEU A 168 -5.30 16.08 -4.73
CA LEU A 168 -4.09 16.79 -5.09
C LEU A 168 -4.21 17.44 -6.48
N ALA A 169 -4.80 16.75 -7.46
CA ALA A 169 -5.05 17.29 -8.79
C ALA A 169 -6.04 18.47 -8.75
N LEU A 170 -7.13 18.34 -7.99
CA LEU A 170 -8.11 19.42 -7.81
C LEU A 170 -7.49 20.63 -7.11
N LEU A 171 -6.71 20.41 -6.05
CA LEU A 171 -6.10 21.50 -5.29
C LEU A 171 -4.98 22.19 -6.08
N LEU A 172 -4.25 21.45 -6.93
CA LEU A 172 -3.31 22.02 -7.90
C LEU A 172 -4.04 22.87 -8.95
N PHE A 173 -5.19 22.41 -9.45
CA PHE A 173 -6.02 23.21 -10.37
C PHE A 173 -6.50 24.51 -9.72
N VAL A 174 -7.00 24.46 -8.48
CA VAL A 174 -7.39 25.65 -7.71
C VAL A 174 -6.18 26.59 -7.50
N PHE A 175 -5.01 26.04 -7.18
CA PHE A 175 -3.78 26.83 -7.04
C PHE A 175 -3.42 27.56 -8.34
N LEU A 176 -3.53 26.90 -9.50
CA LEU A 176 -3.30 27.53 -10.80
C LEU A 176 -4.31 28.65 -11.11
N LEU A 177 -5.59 28.46 -10.75
CA LEU A 177 -6.59 29.53 -10.89
C LEU A 177 -6.27 30.72 -9.97
N MET A 178 -5.84 30.47 -8.74
CA MET A 178 -5.45 31.54 -7.80
C MET A 178 -4.24 32.32 -8.30
N LEU A 179 -3.28 31.68 -8.98
CA LEU A 179 -2.16 32.39 -9.61
C LEU A 179 -2.62 33.40 -10.67
N ILE A 180 -3.73 33.14 -11.37
CA ILE A 180 -4.30 34.10 -12.33
C ILE A 180 -4.91 35.30 -11.58
N VAL A 181 -5.57 35.06 -10.44
CA VAL A 181 -6.19 36.11 -9.61
C VAL A 181 -5.14 37.03 -8.97
N ILE A 182 -3.96 36.51 -8.60
CA ILE A 182 -2.86 37.31 -8.04
C ILE A 182 -2.39 38.41 -9.01
N ALA A 183 -2.56 38.23 -10.32
CA ALA A 183 -2.26 39.29 -11.28
C ALA A 183 -3.18 40.53 -11.12
N VAL A 184 -4.25 40.41 -10.33
CA VAL A 184 -5.28 41.44 -10.15
C VAL A 184 -5.32 41.98 -8.71
N GLU A 185 -5.07 41.14 -7.69
CA GLU A 185 -5.22 41.52 -6.28
C GLU A 185 -3.97 41.21 -5.44
N GLU A 186 -3.55 42.14 -4.57
CA GLU A 186 -2.34 41.99 -3.73
C GLU A 186 -2.57 41.18 -2.43
N ASP A 187 -3.82 40.99 -2.00
CA ASP A 187 -4.16 40.41 -0.69
C ASP A 187 -4.29 38.87 -0.65
N VAL A 188 -3.85 38.17 -1.72
CA VAL A 188 -4.03 36.70 -1.86
C VAL A 188 -2.91 35.84 -1.27
N TRP A 189 -1.81 36.45 -0.80
CA TRP A 189 -0.64 35.75 -0.24
C TRP A 189 -0.91 34.74 0.89
N PRO A 190 -1.72 35.03 1.93
CA PRO A 190 -1.94 34.06 3.01
C PRO A 190 -2.65 32.79 2.52
N PHE A 191 -3.57 32.92 1.56
CA PHE A 191 -4.24 31.78 0.94
C PHE A 191 -3.27 30.92 0.13
N MET A 192 -2.33 31.54 -0.57
CA MET A 192 -1.29 30.82 -1.32
C MET A 192 -0.39 30.00 -0.41
N ILE A 193 0.06 30.58 0.70
CA ILE A 193 0.87 29.86 1.69
C ILE A 193 0.08 28.66 2.26
N ALA A 194 -1.20 28.86 2.57
CA ALA A 194 -2.06 27.77 3.05
C ALA A 194 -2.24 26.66 2.02
N ILE A 195 -2.51 26.99 0.75
CA ILE A 195 -2.67 26.01 -0.33
C ILE A 195 -1.38 25.23 -0.55
N VAL A 196 -0.22 25.90 -0.57
CA VAL A 196 1.09 25.25 -0.70
C VAL A 196 1.36 24.30 0.48
N ALA A 197 1.05 24.72 1.71
CA ALA A 197 1.18 23.85 2.88
C ALA A 197 0.30 22.59 2.77
N VAL A 198 -0.94 22.73 2.28
CA VAL A 198 -1.85 21.60 2.04
C VAL A 198 -1.32 20.68 0.93
N LEU A 199 -0.79 21.23 -0.17
CA LEU A 199 -0.16 20.44 -1.24
C LEU A 199 1.01 19.59 -0.72
N ILE A 200 1.87 20.19 0.12
CA ILE A 200 2.99 19.47 0.74
C ILE A 200 2.48 18.35 1.64
N GLY A 201 1.48 18.63 2.48
CA GLY A 201 0.86 17.64 3.36
C GLY A 201 0.21 16.46 2.61
N LEU A 202 -0.54 16.73 1.55
CA LEU A 202 -1.15 15.70 0.70
C LEU A 202 -0.10 14.87 -0.05
N SER A 203 0.95 15.53 -0.55
CA SER A 203 2.07 14.84 -1.22
C SER A 203 2.81 13.90 -0.26
N ALA A 204 3.08 14.34 0.96
CA ALA A 204 3.70 13.52 2.00
C ALA A 204 2.78 12.34 2.40
N THR A 205 1.48 12.58 2.48
CA THR A 205 0.46 11.54 2.74
C THR A 205 0.45 10.48 1.64
N LEU A 206 0.49 10.88 0.37
CA LEU A 206 0.56 9.97 -0.77
C LEU A 206 1.82 9.10 -0.72
N PHE A 207 2.97 9.70 -0.43
CA PHE A 207 4.24 8.97 -0.31
C PHE A 207 4.20 7.95 0.84
N TYR A 208 3.61 8.33 1.98
CA TYR A 208 3.38 7.41 3.10
C TYR A 208 2.47 6.24 2.70
N GLN A 209 1.36 6.49 2.01
CA GLN A 209 0.44 5.44 1.57
C GLN A 209 1.12 4.44 0.60
N ILE A 210 1.97 4.91 -0.32
CA ILE A 210 2.77 4.04 -1.22
C ILE A 210 3.70 3.14 -0.41
N ALA A 211 4.41 3.71 0.56
CA ALA A 211 5.33 2.95 1.41
C ALA A 211 4.59 1.94 2.31
N LEU A 212 3.42 2.31 2.81
CA LEU A 212 2.54 1.45 3.60
C LEU A 212 2.01 0.28 2.76
N LEU A 213 1.57 0.53 1.52
CA LEU A 213 1.12 -0.51 0.59
C LEU A 213 2.22 -1.53 0.31
N ARG A 214 3.45 -1.08 0.05
CA ARG A 214 4.62 -1.95 -0.13
C ARG A 214 4.87 -2.80 1.12
N THR A 215 4.78 -2.20 2.30
CA THR A 215 5.00 -2.86 3.59
C THR A 215 3.94 -3.95 3.85
N ILE A 216 2.66 -3.64 3.66
CA ILE A 216 1.57 -4.61 3.86
C ILE A 216 1.65 -5.73 2.82
N SER A 217 1.96 -5.43 1.56
CA SER A 217 2.17 -6.46 0.54
C SER A 217 3.33 -7.39 0.88
N ALA A 218 4.44 -6.85 1.40
CA ALA A 218 5.59 -7.65 1.85
C ALA A 218 5.23 -8.56 3.03
N ILE A 219 4.54 -8.05 4.05
CA ILE A 219 4.05 -8.83 5.19
C ILE A 219 3.05 -9.90 4.72
N ARG A 220 2.15 -9.54 3.80
CA ARG A 220 1.16 -10.47 3.22
C ARG A 220 1.84 -11.63 2.50
N HIS A 221 2.83 -11.35 1.66
CA HIS A 221 3.56 -12.38 0.96
C HIS A 221 4.34 -13.26 1.93
N ALA A 222 5.03 -12.66 2.90
CA ALA A 222 5.74 -13.39 3.95
C ALA A 222 4.81 -14.31 4.77
N ALA A 223 3.62 -13.84 5.11
CA ALA A 223 2.61 -14.63 5.83
C ALA A 223 2.10 -15.83 5.01
N ALA A 224 1.99 -15.65 3.69
CA ALA A 224 1.49 -16.70 2.79
C ALA A 224 2.55 -17.75 2.44
N THR A 225 3.79 -17.33 2.18
CA THR A 225 4.84 -18.21 1.62
C THR A 225 5.93 -18.58 2.62
N GLY A 226 6.11 -17.81 3.70
CA GLY A 226 7.26 -17.94 4.60
C GLY A 226 8.57 -17.44 4.01
N VAL A 227 8.54 -16.83 2.82
CA VAL A 227 9.71 -16.33 2.10
C VAL A 227 9.73 -14.80 2.16
N ARG A 228 10.92 -14.23 2.35
CA ARG A 228 11.10 -12.77 2.34
C ARG A 228 10.96 -12.22 0.91
N SER A 229 9.86 -11.54 0.61
CA SER A 229 9.62 -10.86 -0.69
C SER A 229 10.02 -9.38 -0.69
N GLY A 230 10.41 -8.83 0.46
CA GLY A 230 10.82 -7.45 0.64
C GLY A 230 11.14 -7.18 2.11
N SER A 231 11.76 -6.04 2.40
CA SER A 231 11.91 -5.54 3.77
C SER A 231 10.77 -4.58 4.10
N VAL A 232 10.34 -4.61 5.36
CA VAL A 232 9.47 -3.59 5.93
C VAL A 232 10.23 -2.26 5.88
N SER A 233 9.60 -1.28 5.24
CA SER A 233 10.20 0.02 5.01
C SER A 233 10.46 0.73 6.33
N MET A 234 11.73 1.10 6.60
CA MET A 234 12.07 1.87 7.81
C MET A 234 11.34 3.21 7.81
N PHE A 235 11.11 3.76 6.61
CA PHE A 235 10.39 5.00 6.42
C PHE A 235 8.99 4.95 7.05
N VAL A 236 8.22 3.86 6.87
CA VAL A 236 6.87 3.76 7.46
C VAL A 236 6.93 3.76 8.99
N ILE A 237 7.93 3.08 9.58
CA ILE A 237 8.12 3.04 11.03
C ILE A 237 8.44 4.44 11.57
N VAL A 238 9.43 5.11 10.98
CA VAL A 238 9.85 6.46 11.38
C VAL A 238 8.71 7.47 11.17
N TRP A 239 7.99 7.38 10.04
CA TRP A 239 6.90 8.28 9.73
C TRP A 239 5.73 8.16 10.72
N ASN A 240 5.42 6.94 11.21
CA ASN A 240 4.41 6.77 12.27
C ASN A 240 4.81 7.49 13.57
N PHE A 241 6.10 7.48 13.94
CA PHE A 241 6.57 8.27 15.09
C PHE A 241 6.49 9.77 14.84
N ILE A 242 6.83 10.22 13.62
CA ILE A 242 6.69 11.63 13.24
C ILE A 242 5.22 12.06 13.33
N LEU A 243 4.29 11.27 12.80
CA LEU A 243 2.85 11.55 12.87
C LEU A 243 2.37 11.62 14.33
N ALA A 244 2.81 10.69 15.19
CA ALA A 244 2.49 10.73 16.61
C ALA A 244 3.01 12.00 17.30
N SER A 245 4.25 12.41 17.03
CA SER A 245 4.85 13.63 17.58
C SER A 245 4.15 14.89 17.08
N CYS A 246 3.88 14.99 15.78
CA CYS A 246 3.15 16.12 15.19
C CYS A 246 1.73 16.22 15.77
N LEU A 247 1.00 15.11 15.88
CA LEU A 247 -0.32 15.10 16.52
C LEU A 247 -0.24 15.53 17.98
N THR A 248 0.78 15.13 18.72
CA THR A 248 0.97 15.56 20.11
C THR A 248 1.13 17.07 20.20
N ILE A 249 1.93 17.68 19.32
CA ILE A 249 2.11 19.14 19.26
C ILE A 249 0.79 19.84 18.89
N ILE A 250 0.07 19.32 17.90
CA ILE A 250 -1.23 19.87 17.48
C ILE A 250 -2.23 19.81 18.62
N VAL A 251 -2.34 18.67 19.30
CA VAL A 251 -3.24 18.52 20.45
C VAL A 251 -2.88 19.51 21.54
N LEU A 252 -1.60 19.66 21.87
CA LEU A 252 -1.16 20.62 22.88
C LEU A 252 -1.50 22.06 22.48
N ALA A 253 -1.30 22.44 21.22
CA ALA A 253 -1.64 23.77 20.73
C ALA A 253 -3.16 24.03 20.81
N LEU A 254 -3.97 23.06 20.38
CA LEU A 254 -5.44 23.15 20.40
C LEU A 254 -6.00 23.15 21.82
N THR A 255 -5.44 22.37 22.74
CA THR A 255 -5.88 22.36 24.14
C THR A 255 -5.50 23.65 24.85
N LEU A 256 -4.32 24.23 24.57
CA LEU A 256 -3.95 25.56 25.06
C LEU A 256 -4.89 26.63 24.53
N GLN A 257 -5.24 26.61 23.24
CA GLN A 257 -6.20 27.56 22.66
C GLN A 257 -7.61 27.39 23.24
N GLY A 258 -8.09 26.14 23.35
CA GLY A 258 -9.41 25.83 23.92
C GLY A 258 -9.53 26.20 25.39
N TYR A 259 -8.44 26.10 26.16
CA TYR A 259 -8.39 26.56 27.55
C TYR A 259 -8.74 28.05 27.69
N TYR A 260 -8.29 28.90 26.74
CA TYR A 260 -8.62 30.32 26.75
C TYR A 260 -10.09 30.62 26.42
N GLN A 261 -10.76 29.74 25.68
CA GLN A 261 -12.15 29.94 25.22
C GLN A 261 -13.19 29.17 26.06
N LEU A 262 -12.78 28.39 27.08
CA LEU A 262 -13.66 27.58 27.95
C LEU A 262 -14.60 26.61 27.20
N GLU A 263 -14.25 26.21 25.97
CA GLU A 263 -15.11 25.35 25.15
C GLU A 263 -14.90 23.87 25.46
N PHE A 264 -15.94 23.23 26.00
CA PHE A 264 -16.00 21.79 26.31
C PHE A 264 -15.72 20.89 25.09
N PHE A 265 -15.92 21.43 23.88
CA PHE A 265 -15.69 20.76 22.60
C PHE A 265 -14.24 20.28 22.40
N SER A 266 -13.28 21.02 22.97
CA SER A 266 -11.83 20.72 22.87
C SER A 266 -11.42 19.41 23.56
N LEU A 267 -12.14 18.97 24.59
CA LEU A 267 -11.78 17.76 25.35
C LEU A 267 -12.08 16.48 24.54
N SER A 268 -13.18 16.48 23.80
CA SER A 268 -13.64 15.31 23.04
C SER A 268 -12.69 14.98 21.87
N SER A 269 -12.24 15.99 21.14
CA SER A 269 -11.27 15.86 20.05
C SER A 269 -9.87 15.53 20.55
N ALA A 270 -9.49 16.02 21.75
CA ALA A 270 -8.26 15.65 22.40
C ALA A 270 -8.21 14.14 22.72
N ILE A 271 -9.31 13.54 23.18
CA ILE A 271 -9.37 12.09 23.46
C ILE A 271 -9.12 11.27 22.19
N ILE A 272 -9.79 11.58 21.07
CA ILE A 272 -9.57 10.88 19.79
C ILE A 272 -8.10 10.99 19.38
N SER A 273 -7.52 12.17 19.53
CA SER A 273 -6.15 12.44 19.11
C SER A 273 -5.15 11.67 19.96
N VAL A 274 -5.37 11.59 21.28
CA VAL A 274 -4.55 10.74 22.19
C VAL A 274 -4.64 9.27 21.79
N LEU A 275 -5.84 8.75 21.52
CA LEU A 275 -5.98 7.37 21.05
C LEU A 275 -5.26 7.13 19.71
N SER A 276 -5.32 8.12 18.81
CA SER A 276 -4.61 8.06 17.52
C SER A 276 -3.08 8.07 17.72
N ILE A 277 -2.56 8.89 18.62
CA ILE A 277 -1.14 8.92 18.99
C ILE A 277 -0.70 7.55 19.52
N VAL A 278 -1.46 6.98 20.45
CA VAL A 278 -1.18 5.65 21.02
C VAL A 278 -1.20 4.59 19.91
N PHE A 279 -2.18 4.64 18.99
CA PHE A 279 -2.25 3.74 17.86
C PHE A 279 -1.00 3.80 16.97
N TYR A 280 -0.57 5.00 16.54
CA TYR A 280 0.61 5.17 15.69
C TYR A 280 1.88 4.64 16.35
N VAL A 281 2.06 4.92 17.64
CA VAL A 281 3.20 4.39 18.42
C VAL A 281 3.14 2.86 18.49
N LEU A 282 1.99 2.28 18.83
CA LEU A 282 1.87 0.82 18.94
C LEU A 282 2.12 0.12 17.60
N ILE A 283 1.58 0.64 16.49
CA ILE A 283 1.85 0.06 15.16
C ILE A 283 3.31 0.22 14.76
N ALA A 284 3.95 1.35 15.06
CA ALA A 284 5.38 1.52 14.82
C ALA A 284 6.21 0.47 15.58
N LEU A 285 5.88 0.21 16.85
CA LEU A 285 6.53 -0.82 17.67
C LEU A 285 6.29 -2.23 17.14
N VAL A 286 5.06 -2.55 16.69
CA VAL A 286 4.76 -3.85 16.07
C VAL A 286 5.56 -4.04 14.78
N LEU A 287 5.62 -3.03 13.91
CA LEU A 287 6.40 -3.09 12.67
C LEU A 287 7.90 -3.22 12.94
N LEU A 288 8.41 -2.53 13.96
CA LEU A 288 9.80 -2.65 14.41
C LEU A 288 10.10 -4.06 14.95
N SER A 289 9.20 -4.61 15.77
CA SER A 289 9.31 -5.96 16.31
C SER A 289 9.29 -7.01 15.19
N TYR A 290 8.39 -6.85 14.22
CA TYR A 290 8.35 -7.68 13.02
C TYR A 290 9.69 -7.63 12.26
N ARG A 291 10.20 -6.43 12.00
CA ARG A 291 11.45 -6.24 11.27
C ARG A 291 12.65 -6.88 11.99
N ASN A 292 12.72 -6.74 13.31
CA ASN A 292 13.87 -7.21 14.09
C ASN A 292 13.84 -8.72 14.37
N HIS A 293 12.66 -9.32 14.52
CA HIS A 293 12.53 -10.72 14.93
C HIS A 293 12.00 -11.66 13.86
N VAL A 294 11.13 -11.18 12.97
CA VAL A 294 10.50 -12.03 11.95
C VAL A 294 11.32 -12.04 10.67
N GLU A 295 11.76 -10.87 10.17
CA GLU A 295 12.55 -10.82 8.93
C GLU A 295 13.83 -11.66 8.90
N PRO A 296 14.60 -11.78 10.00
CA PRO A 296 15.81 -12.62 10.00
C PRO A 296 15.52 -14.12 9.89
N VAL A 297 14.34 -14.55 10.38
CA VAL A 297 13.92 -15.97 10.38
C VAL A 297 13.23 -16.35 9.06
N LEU A 298 12.70 -15.36 8.32
CA LEU A 298 12.18 -15.59 6.99
C LEU A 298 13.29 -16.05 6.04
N GLN A 299 13.00 -17.11 5.29
CA GLN A 299 13.94 -17.64 4.31
C GLN A 299 14.20 -16.58 3.24
N LYS A 300 15.48 -16.29 2.98
CA LYS A 300 15.85 -15.59 1.76
C LYS A 300 15.42 -16.47 0.59
N PRO A 301 14.79 -15.92 -0.46
CA PRO A 301 14.48 -16.71 -1.64
C PRO A 301 15.77 -17.37 -2.11
N ALA A 302 15.77 -18.71 -2.20
CA ALA A 302 16.89 -19.42 -2.77
C ALA A 302 17.15 -18.81 -4.15
N PRO A 303 18.40 -18.44 -4.49
CA PRO A 303 18.70 -17.94 -5.81
C PRO A 303 18.15 -18.97 -6.79
N ARG A 304 17.22 -18.53 -7.64
CA ARG A 304 16.76 -19.32 -8.79
C ARG A 304 17.91 -19.39 -9.77
N PHE A 305 18.97 -20.11 -9.41
CA PHE A 305 19.74 -20.79 -10.43
C PHE A 305 18.73 -21.73 -11.05
N ALA A 306 18.19 -21.33 -12.20
CA ALA A 306 17.70 -22.31 -13.14
C ALA A 306 18.88 -23.27 -13.32
N MET A 307 18.83 -24.42 -12.64
CA MET A 307 19.51 -25.59 -13.15
C MET A 307 18.91 -25.75 -14.54
N GLN A 308 19.59 -25.17 -15.54
CA GLN A 308 19.43 -25.67 -16.89
C GLN A 308 19.61 -27.18 -16.74
N PRO A 309 18.66 -28.01 -17.19
CA PRO A 309 18.90 -29.44 -17.22
C PRO A 309 20.22 -29.61 -17.96
N GLN A 310 21.24 -30.08 -17.25
CA GLN A 310 22.44 -30.63 -17.86
C GLN A 310 21.91 -31.83 -18.63
N TYR A 311 21.50 -31.62 -19.87
CA TYR A 311 21.34 -32.69 -20.81
C TYR A 311 22.70 -33.39 -20.83
N PRO A 312 22.78 -34.69 -20.52
CA PRO A 312 24.03 -35.41 -20.67
C PRO A 312 24.49 -35.18 -22.10
N GLN A 313 25.65 -34.55 -22.27
CA GLN A 313 26.27 -34.53 -23.59
C GLN A 313 26.40 -35.99 -24.03
N PRO A 314 25.83 -36.39 -25.18
CA PRO A 314 26.01 -37.74 -25.66
C PRO A 314 27.51 -37.97 -25.79
N MET A 315 28.03 -38.97 -25.07
CA MET A 315 29.37 -39.50 -25.32
C MET A 315 29.44 -39.83 -26.80
N GLN A 316 30.27 -39.09 -27.55
CA GLN A 316 30.53 -39.45 -28.93
C GLN A 316 31.14 -40.85 -28.94
N PRO A 317 30.59 -41.80 -29.72
CA PRO A 317 31.22 -43.09 -29.88
C PRO A 317 32.60 -42.89 -30.53
N GLN A 318 33.65 -43.29 -29.80
CA GLN A 318 34.98 -43.44 -30.39
C GLN A 318 34.91 -44.61 -31.38
N TYR A 319 34.87 -44.31 -32.67
CA TYR A 319 35.03 -45.31 -33.72
C TYR A 319 36.50 -45.76 -33.76
N PRO A 320 36.81 -47.07 -33.80
CA PRO A 320 38.16 -47.55 -34.05
C PRO A 320 38.61 -47.07 -35.43
N GLN A 321 39.71 -46.33 -35.50
CA GLN A 321 40.34 -46.01 -36.78
C GLN A 321 40.83 -47.32 -37.42
N PRO A 322 40.50 -47.59 -38.70
CA PRO A 322 41.07 -48.73 -39.40
C PRO A 322 42.58 -48.51 -39.59
N MET A 323 43.39 -49.53 -39.25
CA MET A 323 44.81 -49.58 -39.58
C MET A 323 44.98 -49.47 -41.11
N GLN A 324 45.58 -48.38 -41.57
CA GLN A 324 45.98 -48.25 -42.96
C GLN A 324 47.21 -49.15 -43.23
N PRO A 325 47.25 -49.90 -44.35
CA PRO A 325 48.43 -50.64 -44.75
C PRO A 325 49.59 -49.70 -45.08
N GLN A 326 50.76 -49.97 -44.49
CA GLN A 326 52.01 -49.26 -44.76
C GLN A 326 52.52 -49.62 -46.15
N TYR A 327 52.56 -48.64 -47.05
CA TYR A 327 53.39 -48.69 -48.26
C TYR A 327 54.72 -47.96 -48.01
N PRO A 328 55.85 -48.47 -48.53
CA PRO A 328 57.15 -47.83 -48.37
C PRO A 328 57.19 -46.48 -49.11
N GLN A 329 57.42 -45.40 -48.36
CA GLN A 329 57.60 -44.07 -48.92
C GLN A 329 59.01 -43.92 -49.56
N PRO A 330 59.12 -43.32 -50.75
CA PRO A 330 60.40 -42.86 -51.27
C PRO A 330 60.88 -41.63 -50.49
N MET A 331 62.19 -41.57 -50.21
CA MET A 331 62.85 -40.40 -49.62
C MET A 331 62.61 -39.16 -50.49
N GLN A 332 61.97 -38.15 -49.91
CA GLN A 332 61.90 -36.81 -50.50
C GLN A 332 62.80 -35.82 -49.74
N PRO A 333 63.35 -34.80 -50.43
CA PRO A 333 64.37 -33.90 -49.89
C PRO A 333 63.79 -32.92 -48.87
N GLN A 334 64.58 -32.57 -47.85
CA GLN A 334 64.29 -31.48 -46.92
C GLN A 334 64.24 -30.14 -47.66
N TYR A 335 63.07 -29.52 -47.71
CA TYR A 335 62.92 -28.10 -48.01
C TYR A 335 62.61 -27.32 -46.73
N GLN A 336 63.26 -26.17 -46.60
CA GLN A 336 63.18 -25.26 -45.48
C GLN A 336 61.75 -24.71 -45.27
N GLN A 337 61.35 -24.58 -44.02
CA GLN A 337 60.06 -24.02 -43.63
C GLN A 337 59.95 -22.53 -44.01
N PRO A 338 58.86 -22.10 -44.67
CA PRO A 338 58.48 -20.70 -44.71
C PRO A 338 57.84 -20.28 -43.38
N MET A 339 58.20 -19.11 -42.87
CA MET A 339 57.51 -18.47 -41.75
C MET A 339 56.02 -18.28 -42.06
N GLN A 340 55.15 -18.71 -41.14
CA GLN A 340 53.72 -18.44 -41.24
C GLN A 340 53.40 -16.96 -40.96
N PRO A 341 52.51 -16.32 -41.74
CA PRO A 341 52.00 -14.98 -41.43
C PRO A 341 51.11 -15.01 -40.19
N GLN A 342 51.30 -14.06 -39.28
CA GLN A 342 50.35 -13.78 -38.21
C GLN A 342 49.09 -13.13 -38.80
N TYR A 343 47.94 -13.79 -38.66
CA TYR A 343 46.64 -13.22 -39.00
C TYR A 343 46.15 -12.28 -37.87
N PRO A 344 45.60 -11.09 -38.18
CA PRO A 344 44.99 -10.22 -37.19
C PRO A 344 43.73 -10.85 -36.59
N GLN A 345 43.54 -10.70 -35.28
CA GLN A 345 42.30 -11.11 -34.62
C GLN A 345 41.09 -10.32 -35.15
N PRO A 346 39.93 -10.98 -35.34
CA PRO A 346 38.71 -10.31 -35.75
C PRO A 346 38.18 -9.41 -34.62
N VAL A 347 37.94 -8.14 -34.95
CA VAL A 347 37.27 -7.16 -34.10
C VAL A 347 35.79 -7.57 -33.96
N GLN A 348 35.32 -7.71 -32.73
CA GLN A 348 33.90 -7.98 -32.46
C GLN A 348 33.04 -6.78 -32.87
N PRO A 349 31.95 -6.97 -33.64
CA PRO A 349 31.03 -5.89 -33.97
C PRO A 349 30.26 -5.44 -32.72
N GLN A 350 30.32 -4.14 -32.42
CA GLN A 350 29.41 -3.48 -31.48
C GLN A 350 28.00 -3.49 -32.09
N TYR A 351 27.08 -4.18 -31.43
CA TYR A 351 25.65 -4.09 -31.74
C TYR A 351 25.13 -2.70 -31.38
N GLN A 352 24.74 -1.93 -32.40
CA GLN A 352 23.99 -0.69 -32.24
C GLN A 352 22.59 -1.02 -31.72
N GLN A 353 22.17 -0.32 -30.65
CA GLN A 353 20.80 -0.40 -30.15
C GLN A 353 19.81 0.11 -31.22
N PRO A 354 18.69 -0.59 -31.45
CA PRO A 354 17.66 -0.09 -32.35
C PRO A 354 16.99 1.16 -31.77
N VAL A 355 16.95 2.21 -32.59
CA VAL A 355 16.21 3.46 -32.36
C VAL A 355 14.72 3.12 -32.25
N GLN A 356 14.10 3.47 -31.11
CA GLN A 356 12.66 3.33 -30.92
C GLN A 356 11.92 4.26 -31.88
N SER A 357 11.23 3.69 -32.85
CA SER A 357 10.22 4.37 -33.67
C SER A 357 9.05 4.73 -32.77
N GLN A 358 8.73 6.03 -32.68
CA GLN A 358 7.48 6.49 -32.06
C GLN A 358 6.29 6.00 -32.90
N TYR A 359 5.55 5.04 -32.38
CA TYR A 359 4.22 4.71 -32.90
C TYR A 359 3.24 5.80 -32.44
N GLN A 360 2.82 6.67 -33.36
CA GLN A 360 1.62 7.47 -33.19
C GLN A 360 0.40 6.55 -33.27
N TYR A 361 -0.28 6.36 -32.14
CA TYR A 361 -1.61 5.77 -32.11
C TYR A 361 -2.63 6.84 -32.51
N GLN A 362 -3.08 6.79 -33.75
CA GLN A 362 -4.28 7.49 -34.20
C GLN A 362 -5.50 6.67 -33.76
N TYR A 363 -6.14 7.07 -32.67
CA TYR A 363 -7.41 6.50 -32.23
C TYR A 363 -8.51 6.87 -33.24
N GLN A 364 -8.94 5.91 -34.05
CA GLN A 364 -10.23 5.98 -34.74
C GLN A 364 -11.33 5.66 -33.71
N GLN A 365 -12.11 6.69 -33.38
CA GLN A 365 -13.33 6.59 -32.59
C GLN A 365 -14.34 5.67 -33.30
N PRO A 366 -14.84 4.60 -32.66
CA PRO A 366 -16.00 3.89 -33.17
C PRO A 366 -17.24 4.79 -33.09
N ALA A 367 -17.98 4.86 -34.19
CA ALA A 367 -19.21 5.65 -34.31
C ALA A 367 -20.22 5.28 -33.21
N GLN A 368 -20.73 6.31 -32.53
CA GLN A 368 -21.80 6.15 -31.54
C GLN A 368 -23.11 5.73 -32.23
N PRO A 369 -23.86 4.75 -31.70
CA PRO A 369 -25.22 4.48 -32.16
C PRO A 369 -26.13 5.68 -31.83
N GLN A 370 -26.80 6.20 -32.84
CA GLN A 370 -27.87 7.19 -32.70
C GLN A 370 -29.05 6.51 -31.97
N TYR A 371 -29.36 6.99 -30.77
CA TYR A 371 -30.62 6.69 -30.10
C TYR A 371 -31.71 7.61 -30.68
N PRO A 372 -32.92 7.11 -30.98
CA PRO A 372 -34.04 7.93 -31.41
C PRO A 372 -34.37 8.98 -30.35
N GLN A 373 -34.51 10.23 -30.77
CA GLN A 373 -35.06 11.30 -29.95
C GLN A 373 -36.50 10.93 -29.58
N GLN A 374 -36.73 10.72 -28.28
CA GLN A 374 -38.05 10.56 -27.72
C GLN A 374 -38.60 11.95 -27.46
N ASP A 375 -39.60 12.35 -28.25
CA ASP A 375 -40.32 13.61 -28.12
C ASP A 375 -40.80 13.78 -26.69
N ARG A 376 -40.21 14.77 -26.00
CA ARG A 376 -40.59 15.16 -24.66
C ARG A 376 -41.77 16.11 -24.81
N GLU A 377 -42.97 15.54 -24.69
CA GLU A 377 -44.22 16.29 -24.60
C GLU A 377 -44.12 17.28 -23.44
N VAL A 378 -44.09 18.57 -23.78
CA VAL A 378 -44.05 19.69 -22.84
C VAL A 378 -45.44 19.80 -22.24
N ILE A 379 -45.60 19.32 -21.02
CA ILE A 379 -46.79 19.62 -20.21
C ILE A 379 -46.59 21.03 -19.66
N ASP A 380 -47.20 22.02 -20.32
CA ASP A 380 -47.39 23.36 -19.77
C ASP A 380 -48.31 23.23 -18.54
N VAL A 381 -47.72 23.34 -17.35
CA VAL A 381 -48.47 23.44 -16.10
C VAL A 381 -48.75 24.92 -15.87
N ASP A 382 -50.01 25.31 -16.03
CA ASP A 382 -50.53 26.65 -15.79
C ASP A 382 -50.26 27.09 -14.33
N PRO A 383 -49.45 28.15 -14.10
CA PRO A 383 -49.13 28.64 -12.76
C PRO A 383 -50.31 29.24 -11.98
N SER A 384 -51.49 29.39 -12.57
CA SER A 384 -52.64 30.03 -11.93
C SER A 384 -53.43 29.15 -10.94
N GLN A 385 -53.06 27.87 -10.79
CA GLN A 385 -53.78 26.90 -9.94
C GLN A 385 -53.21 26.72 -8.51
N LEU A 386 -52.14 27.41 -8.14
CA LEU A 386 -51.54 27.33 -6.80
C LEU A 386 -51.92 28.55 -5.94
N ARG A 387 -53.15 28.56 -5.44
CA ARG A 387 -53.57 29.46 -4.36
C ARG A 387 -54.09 28.61 -3.20
N PRO A 388 -53.37 28.50 -2.07
CA PRO A 388 -53.93 27.89 -0.87
C PRO A 388 -54.82 28.89 -0.16
N ASP A 389 -56.07 28.49 0.06
CA ASP A 389 -57.05 29.17 0.88
C ASP A 389 -56.53 29.31 2.33
N GLN A 390 -56.33 30.54 2.76
CA GLN A 390 -56.26 30.89 4.18
C GLN A 390 -57.69 31.04 4.70
N GLU A 391 -58.23 29.98 5.28
CA GLU A 391 -59.39 30.08 6.18
C GLU A 391 -58.96 29.87 7.63
N SER A 392 -59.03 30.99 8.36
CA SER A 392 -59.61 31.13 9.70
C SER A 392 -59.56 29.94 10.66
N MET A 393 -58.80 30.10 11.75
CA MET A 393 -59.28 29.67 13.07
C MET A 393 -58.91 30.72 14.12
N GLN A 394 -59.96 31.18 14.80
CA GLN A 394 -59.96 31.97 16.03
C GLN A 394 -59.40 31.18 17.21
#